data_AF-A0A7C3TZX6-F1
#
_entry.id   AF-A0A7C3TZX6-F1
#
_cell.length_a   1.000
_cell.length_b   1.000
_cell.length_c   1.000
_cell.angle_alpha   90.00
_cell.angle_beta   90.00
_cell.angle_gamma   90.00
#
_symmetry.space_group_name_H-M   'P 1'
#
loop_
_entity.id
_entity.type
_entity.pdbx_description
1 polymer ?
#
loop_
_entity_poly.entity_id
_entity_poly.type
_entity_poly.pdbx_seq_one_letter_code
_entity_poly.pdbx_strand_id
1 'polypeptide(L)'
;MVQSKSMAWRVFNVLNYIILGLFALLCVFPMVNVLAVSLSDRAAAVGGFVTVWPVRFTTASYDLVLKTSLVFSSFVVSVQRTVIGTALGMAVTILTAYPLSKTESEFRGRRYITWLLLFAMLFNGGLIPWWLVIRQLG
;
A
#
# COMPACT_ATOMS: atom_id res chain seq x y z
N MET A 1 -4.73 -21.63 -26.57
CA MET A 1 -5.93 -20.78 -26.61
C MET A 1 -7.07 -21.57 -27.24
N VAL A 2 -7.75 -22.42 -26.48
CA VAL A 2 -8.87 -23.23 -26.99
C VAL A 2 -10.16 -22.59 -26.48
N GLN A 3 -10.73 -21.68 -27.26
CA GLN A 3 -12.11 -21.24 -27.03
C GLN A 3 -13.01 -22.39 -27.47
N SER A 4 -13.46 -23.23 -26.54
CA SER A 4 -14.54 -24.15 -26.85
C SER A 4 -15.80 -23.29 -27.05
N LYS A 5 -16.41 -23.38 -28.25
CA LYS A 5 -17.71 -22.75 -28.57
C LYS A 5 -18.87 -23.42 -27.79
N SER A 6 -18.61 -23.95 -26.59
CA SER A 6 -19.62 -24.58 -25.75
C SER A 6 -20.47 -23.51 -25.09
N MET A 7 -21.79 -23.73 -25.06
CA MET A 7 -22.76 -22.82 -24.43
C MET A 7 -22.43 -22.57 -22.95
N ALA A 8 -21.95 -23.60 -22.24
CA ALA A 8 -21.50 -23.50 -20.86
C ALA A 8 -20.30 -22.53 -20.69
N TRP A 9 -19.37 -22.52 -21.64
CA TRP A 9 -18.19 -21.65 -21.59
C TRP A 9 -18.56 -20.17 -21.78
N ARG A 10 -19.56 -19.87 -22.63
CA ARG A 10 -20.08 -18.51 -22.80
C ARG A 10 -20.78 -18.00 -21.54
N VAL A 11 -21.62 -18.82 -20.91
CA VAL A 11 -22.31 -18.47 -19.66
C VAL A 11 -21.30 -18.24 -18.53
N PHE A 12 -20.31 -19.13 -18.39
CA PHE A 12 -19.25 -18.97 -17.40
C PHE A 12 -18.48 -17.66 -17.56
N ASN A 13 -18.09 -17.31 -18.80
CA ASN A 13 -17.38 -16.06 -19.04
C ASN A 13 -18.24 -14.83 -18.73
N VAL A 14 -19.52 -14.82 -19.13
CA VAL A 14 -20.42 -13.70 -18.81
C VAL A 14 -20.58 -13.54 -17.30
N LEU A 15 -20.77 -14.64 -16.56
CA LEU A 15 -20.82 -14.59 -15.10
C LEU A 15 -19.50 -14.09 -14.49
N ASN A 16 -18.36 -14.53 -15.01
CA ASN A 16 -17.05 -14.08 -14.55
C ASN A 16 -16.86 -12.57 -14.77
N TYR A 17 -17.23 -12.05 -15.94
CA TYR A 17 -17.19 -10.62 -16.22
C TYR A 17 -18.14 -9.81 -15.32
N ILE A 18 -19.34 -10.31 -15.04
CA ILE A 18 -20.27 -9.66 -14.11
C ILE A 18 -19.68 -9.61 -12.70
N ILE A 19 -19.12 -10.73 -12.22
CA ILE A 19 -18.52 -10.82 -10.88
C ILE A 19 -17.31 -9.89 -10.78
N LEU A 20 -16.36 -9.95 -11.72
CA LEU A 20 -15.20 -9.08 -11.73
C LEU A 20 -15.59 -7.60 -11.88
N GLY A 21 -16.61 -7.30 -12.70
CA GLY A 21 -17.17 -5.96 -12.84
C GLY A 21 -17.76 -5.44 -11.53
N LEU A 22 -18.49 -6.28 -10.79
CA LEU A 22 -19.03 -5.92 -9.48
C LEU A 22 -17.91 -5.66 -8.46
N PHE A 23 -16.88 -6.51 -8.40
CA PHE A 23 -15.72 -6.28 -7.53
C PHE A 23 -14.99 -4.99 -7.87
N ALA A 24 -14.80 -4.69 -9.16
CA ALA A 24 -14.21 -3.44 -9.60
C ALA A 24 -15.04 -2.23 -9.14
N LEU A 25 -16.37 -2.29 -9.28
CA LEU A 25 -17.27 -1.23 -8.80
C LEU A 25 -17.20 -1.05 -7.28
N LEU A 26 -17.13 -2.14 -6.51
CA LEU A 26 -16.98 -2.07 -5.04
C LEU A 26 -15.67 -1.42 -4.61
N CYS A 27 -14.57 -1.61 -5.36
CA CYS A 27 -13.29 -0.95 -5.10
C CYS A 27 -13.30 0.53 -5.51
N VAL A 28 -13.96 0.87 -6.62
CA VAL A 28 -14.00 2.25 -7.13
C VAL A 28 -14.97 3.13 -6.33
N PHE A 29 -16.07 2.56 -5.84
CA PHE A 29 -17.09 3.28 -5.07
C PHE A 29 -16.53 4.11 -3.89
N PRO A 30 -15.70 3.56 -2.97
CA PRO A 30 -15.13 4.34 -1.88
C PRO A 30 -14.18 5.43 -2.39
N MET A 31 -13.45 5.21 -3.49
CA MET A 31 -12.60 6.27 -4.07
C MET A 31 -13.43 7.45 -4.59
N VAL A 32 -14.56 7.18 -5.24
CA VAL A 32 -15.50 8.22 -5.70
C VAL A 32 -16.12 8.97 -4.52
N ASN A 33 -16.52 8.26 -3.45
CA ASN A 33 -17.05 8.90 -2.25
C ASN A 33 -16.02 9.84 -1.60
N VAL A 34 -14.76 9.42 -1.48
CA VAL A 34 -13.68 10.27 -0.95
C VAL A 34 -13.50 11.54 -1.77
N LEU A 35 -13.59 11.45 -3.10
CA LEU A 35 -13.54 12.63 -3.99
C LEU A 35 -14.75 13.54 -3.83
N ALA A 36 -15.95 12.97 -3.68
CA ALA A 36 -17.15 13.76 -3.42
C ALA A 36 -17.07 14.50 -2.08
N VAL A 37 -16.53 13.84 -1.05
CA VAL A 37 -16.32 14.43 0.29
C VAL A 37 -15.27 15.54 0.25
N SER A 38 -14.17 15.37 -0.48
CA SER A 38 -13.10 16.38 -0.56
C SER A 38 -13.54 17.68 -1.24
N LEU A 39 -14.53 17.61 -2.14
CA LEU A 39 -15.12 18.74 -2.87
C LEU A 39 -16.39 19.32 -2.21
N SER A 40 -16.83 18.75 -1.08
CA SER A 40 -18.02 19.21 -0.36
C SER A 40 -17.66 20.12 0.81
N ASP A 41 -18.65 20.92 1.25
CA ASP A 41 -18.49 21.79 2.41
C ASP A 41 -18.25 20.97 3.69
N ARG A 42 -17.40 21.48 4.61
CA ARG A 42 -17.06 20.80 5.86
C ARG A 42 -18.29 20.41 6.68
N ALA A 43 -19.32 21.26 6.72
CA ALA A 43 -20.55 20.96 7.45
C ALA A 43 -21.33 19.79 6.80
N ALA A 44 -21.34 19.72 5.46
CA ALA A 44 -21.99 18.64 4.73
C ALA A 44 -21.20 17.32 4.80
N ALA A 45 -19.87 17.39 4.80
CA ALA A 45 -18.98 16.25 4.95
C ALA A 45 -19.06 15.62 6.36
N VAL A 46 -19.02 16.44 7.42
CA VAL A 46 -19.12 15.97 8.81
C VAL A 46 -20.52 15.43 9.13
N GLY A 47 -21.56 16.00 8.52
CA GLY A 47 -22.94 15.56 8.69
C GLY A 47 -23.29 14.24 8.00
N GLY A 48 -22.37 13.62 7.25
CA GLY A 48 -22.61 12.34 6.56
C GLY A 48 -23.57 12.43 5.36
N PHE A 49 -23.85 13.63 4.86
CA PHE A 49 -24.80 13.86 3.75
C PHE A 49 -24.19 13.59 2.37
N VAL A 50 -22.89 13.31 2.28
CA VAL A 50 -22.16 13.12 1.01
C VAL A 50 -22.04 11.63 0.69
N THR A 51 -22.78 11.17 -0.32
CA THR A 51 -22.81 9.75 -0.74
C THR A 51 -22.04 9.51 -2.04
N VAL A 52 -22.53 10.01 -3.17
CA VAL A 52 -21.87 9.82 -4.48
C VAL A 52 -21.60 11.14 -5.19
N TRP A 53 -22.35 12.19 -4.84
CA TRP A 53 -22.23 13.52 -5.44
C TRP A 53 -21.88 14.57 -4.39
N PRO A 54 -20.99 15.54 -4.71
CA PRO A 54 -20.64 16.59 -3.77
C PRO A 54 -21.86 17.44 -3.41
N VAL A 55 -22.00 17.70 -2.11
CA VAL A 55 -23.05 18.56 -1.57
C VAL A 55 -22.43 19.91 -1.28
N ARG A 56 -22.94 20.97 -1.94
CA ARG A 56 -22.40 22.34 -1.87
C ARG A 56 -20.92 22.39 -2.24
N PHE A 57 -20.67 22.27 -3.54
CA PHE A 57 -19.33 22.26 -4.12
C PHE A 57 -18.48 23.44 -3.61
N THR A 58 -17.35 23.14 -2.99
CA THR A 58 -16.40 24.13 -2.49
C THR A 58 -14.97 23.63 -2.57
N THR A 59 -14.06 24.53 -2.91
CA THR A 59 -12.61 24.29 -2.94
C THR A 59 -11.90 24.80 -1.68
N ALA A 60 -12.65 25.34 -0.70
CA ALA A 60 -12.09 25.92 0.52
C ALA A 60 -11.24 24.92 1.33
N SER A 61 -11.61 23.64 1.32
CA SER A 61 -10.84 22.57 1.98
C SER A 61 -9.44 22.42 1.40
N TYR A 62 -9.28 22.57 0.08
CA TYR A 62 -7.97 22.50 -0.59
C TYR A 62 -7.12 23.73 -0.30
N ASP A 63 -7.71 24.93 -0.32
CA ASP A 63 -7.01 26.18 0.00
C ASP A 63 -6.46 26.16 1.45
N LEU A 64 -7.24 25.64 2.40
CA LEU A 64 -6.81 25.48 3.78
C LEU A 64 -5.64 24.50 3.93
N VAL A 65 -5.66 23.38 3.19
CA VAL A 65 -4.58 22.40 3.18
C VAL A 65 -3.29 22.99 2.61
N LEU A 66 -3.39 23.76 1.51
CA LEU A 66 -2.24 24.40 0.87
C LEU A 66 -1.64 25.52 1.73
N LYS A 67 -2.45 26.25 2.50
CA LYS A 67 -1.99 27.28 3.45
C LYS A 67 -1.32 26.70 4.70
N THR A 68 -1.57 25.44 5.01
CA THR A 68 -1.04 24.79 6.21
C THR A 68 0.37 24.24 5.95
N SER A 69 1.40 24.94 6.42
CA SER A 69 2.81 24.53 6.27
C SER A 69 3.12 23.14 6.83
N LEU A 70 2.40 22.71 7.87
CA LEU A 70 2.52 21.37 8.45
C LEU A 70 2.24 20.27 7.42
N VAL A 71 1.23 20.44 6.55
CA VAL A 71 0.88 19.43 5.54
C VAL A 71 1.99 19.29 4.52
N PHE A 72 2.52 20.41 4.03
CA PHE A 72 3.63 20.39 3.08
C PHE A 72 4.89 19.78 3.69
N SER A 73 5.26 20.16 4.91
CA SER A 73 6.44 19.60 5.60
C SER A 73 6.30 18.09 5.83
N SER A 74 5.11 17.63 6.24
CA SER A 74 4.84 16.21 6.49
C SER A 74 4.82 15.39 5.19
N PHE A 75 4.33 15.98 4.10
CA PHE A 75 4.40 15.38 2.76
C PHE A 75 5.86 15.19 2.31
N VAL A 76 6.69 16.23 2.43
CA VAL A 76 8.12 16.16 2.08
C VAL A 76 8.85 15.09 2.91
N VAL A 77 8.60 15.04 4.22
CA VAL A 77 9.19 14.03 5.10
C VAL A 77 8.74 12.62 4.71
N SER A 78 7.46 12.43 4.34
CA SER A 78 6.94 11.14 3.88
C SER A 78 7.64 10.68 2.60
N VAL A 79 7.71 11.56 1.59
CA VAL A 79 8.40 11.28 0.32
C VAL A 79 9.86 10.96 0.55
N GLN A 80 10.56 11.76 1.36
CA GLN A 80 11.96 11.53 1.70
C GLN A 80 12.16 10.17 2.38
N ARG A 81 11.30 9.81 3.35
CA ARG A 81 11.35 8.52 4.04
C ARG A 81 11.12 7.35 3.10
N THR A 82 10.15 7.45 2.18
CA THR A 82 9.89 6.40 1.19
C THR A 82 11.06 6.24 0.23
N VAL A 83 11.57 7.33 -0.34
CA VAL A 83 12.66 7.26 -1.32
C VAL A 83 13.94 6.71 -0.68
N ILE A 84 14.36 7.27 0.47
CA ILE A 84 15.58 6.81 1.15
C ILE A 84 15.39 5.40 1.69
N GLY A 85 14.25 5.11 2.32
CA GLY A 85 13.94 3.80 2.87
C GLY A 85 13.90 2.70 1.82
N THR A 86 13.25 2.95 0.67
CA THR A 86 13.23 2.00 -0.44
C THR A 86 14.59 1.85 -1.08
N ALA A 87 15.35 2.93 -1.31
CA ALA A 87 16.68 2.85 -1.91
C ALA A 87 17.65 2.04 -1.04
N LEU A 88 17.73 2.35 0.26
CA LEU A 88 18.57 1.62 1.20
C LEU A 88 18.10 0.18 1.40
N GLY A 89 16.79 -0.03 1.56
CA GLY A 89 16.20 -1.36 1.72
C GLY A 89 16.45 -2.24 0.50
N MET A 90 16.29 -1.70 -0.71
CA MET A 90 16.58 -2.40 -1.96
C MET A 90 18.07 -2.70 -2.09
N ALA A 91 18.97 -1.76 -1.77
CA ALA A 91 20.41 -1.99 -1.80
C ALA A 91 20.82 -3.14 -0.86
N VAL A 92 20.37 -3.13 0.40
CA VAL A 92 20.64 -4.21 1.36
C VAL A 92 20.03 -5.53 0.89
N THR A 93 18.80 -5.50 0.38
CA THR A 93 18.13 -6.71 -0.12
C THR A 93 18.85 -7.30 -1.31
N ILE A 94 19.32 -6.51 -2.28
CA ILE A 94 20.06 -7.02 -3.43
C ILE A 94 21.40 -7.62 -3.00
N LEU A 95 22.15 -6.91 -2.15
CA LEU A 95 23.45 -7.36 -1.65
C LEU A 95 23.35 -8.67 -0.86
N THR A 96 22.23 -8.91 -0.17
CA THR A 96 21.99 -10.13 0.60
C THR A 96 21.33 -11.24 -0.21
N ALA A 97 20.38 -10.92 -1.08
CA ALA A 97 19.65 -11.90 -1.89
C ALA A 97 20.52 -12.51 -3.00
N TYR A 98 21.43 -11.73 -3.60
CA TYR A 98 22.32 -12.22 -4.66
C TYR A 98 23.18 -13.42 -4.22
N PRO A 99 23.98 -13.35 -3.12
CA PRO A 99 24.76 -14.51 -2.67
C PRO A 99 23.87 -15.68 -2.22
N LEU A 100 22.68 -15.40 -1.67
CA LEU A 100 21.74 -16.44 -1.27
C LEU A 100 21.06 -17.14 -2.46
N SER A 101 21.00 -16.50 -3.63
CA SER A 101 20.44 -17.12 -4.84
C SER A 101 21.38 -18.16 -5.48
N LYS A 102 22.68 -18.12 -5.15
CA LYS A 102 23.69 -19.04 -5.67
C LYS A 102 23.57 -20.44 -5.06
N THR A 103 24.13 -21.42 -5.76
CA THR A 103 24.11 -22.82 -5.30
C THR A 103 25.02 -23.00 -4.06
N GLU A 104 24.72 -24.02 -3.25
CA GLU A 104 25.48 -24.30 -2.01
C GLU A 104 26.99 -24.56 -2.27
N SER A 105 27.35 -24.98 -3.50
CA SER A 105 28.74 -25.12 -3.94
C SER A 105 29.46 -23.78 -4.14
N GLU A 106 28.73 -22.74 -4.56
CA GLU A 106 29.27 -21.39 -4.77
C GLU A 106 29.26 -20.57 -3.47
N PHE A 107 28.32 -20.84 -2.56
CA PHE A 107 28.21 -20.15 -1.27
C PHE A 107 27.94 -21.12 -0.10
N ARG A 108 29.03 -21.62 0.50
CA ARG A 108 29.00 -22.63 1.58
C ARG A 108 28.27 -22.20 2.86
N GLY A 109 28.02 -20.89 3.04
CA GLY A 109 27.31 -20.32 4.19
C GLY A 109 25.80 -20.13 4.01
N ARG A 110 25.25 -20.48 2.85
CA ARG A 110 23.85 -20.20 2.48
C ARG A 110 22.85 -20.73 3.49
N ARG A 111 22.93 -22.02 3.83
CA ARG A 111 22.00 -22.67 4.75
C ARG A 111 21.93 -21.98 6.12
N TYR A 112 23.08 -21.58 6.67
CA TYR A 112 23.12 -20.93 7.99
C TYR A 112 22.51 -19.53 7.95
N ILE A 113 22.87 -18.71 6.95
CA ILE A 113 22.35 -17.35 6.82
C ILE A 113 20.85 -17.36 6.54
N THR A 114 20.37 -18.25 5.67
CA THR A 114 18.93 -18.40 5.40
C THR A 114 18.17 -18.78 6.67
N TRP A 115 18.68 -19.73 7.47
CA TRP A 115 18.03 -20.09 8.73
C TRP A 115 18.03 -18.94 9.75
N LEU A 116 19.10 -18.16 9.84
CA LEU A 116 19.16 -16.98 10.71
C LEU A 116 18.13 -15.92 10.29
N LEU A 117 18.01 -15.64 8.99
CA LEU A 117 17.02 -14.69 8.46
C LEU A 117 15.59 -15.18 8.71
N LEU A 118 15.32 -16.46 8.47
CA LEU A 118 14.00 -17.06 8.75
C LEU A 118 13.67 -16.99 10.24
N PHE A 119 14.65 -17.23 11.11
CA PHE A 119 14.48 -17.11 12.55
C PHE A 119 14.11 -15.66 12.93
N ALA A 120 14.81 -14.65 12.42
CA ALA A 120 14.47 -13.24 12.70
C ALA A 120 13.10 -12.80 12.15
N MET A 121 12.61 -13.43 11.07
CA MET A 121 11.26 -13.18 10.55
C MET A 121 10.17 -13.83 11.42
N LEU A 122 10.43 -15.02 11.96
CA LEU A 122 9.47 -15.78 12.78
C LEU A 122 9.47 -15.35 14.25
N PHE A 123 10.63 -14.99 14.78
CA PHE A 123 10.84 -14.58 16.16
C PHE A 123 11.19 -13.10 16.21
N ASN A 124 10.34 -12.29 16.85
CA ASN A 124 10.54 -10.86 17.03
C ASN A 124 10.41 -10.49 18.51
N GLY A 125 11.25 -9.57 18.99
CA GLY A 125 11.26 -9.12 20.40
C GLY A 125 10.03 -8.31 20.81
N GLY A 126 9.16 -7.92 19.87
CA GLY A 126 7.96 -7.12 20.14
C GLY A 126 8.25 -5.62 20.24
N LEU A 127 7.20 -4.83 20.43
CA LEU A 127 7.28 -3.36 20.36
C LEU A 127 8.15 -2.74 21.46
N ILE A 128 8.13 -3.28 22.69
CA ILE A 128 8.86 -2.68 23.82
C ILE A 128 10.38 -2.80 23.62
N PRO A 129 10.97 -3.99 23.39
CA PRO A 129 12.40 -4.10 23.13
C PRO A 129 12.83 -3.36 21.87
N TRP A 130 12.01 -3.39 20.80
CA TRP A 130 12.30 -2.65 19.57
C TRP A 130 12.38 -1.14 19.81
N TRP A 131 11.44 -0.60 20.58
CA TRP A 131 11.44 0.82 20.93
C TRP A 131 12.63 1.20 21.81
N LEU A 132 13.03 0.34 22.76
CA LEU A 132 14.23 0.56 23.59
C LEU A 132 15.49 0.64 22.73
N VAL A 133 15.63 -0.24 21.72
CA VAL A 133 16.77 -0.23 20.78
C VAL A 133 16.82 1.07 19.99
N ILE A 134 15.69 1.53 19.43
CA ILE A 134 15.63 2.79 18.67
C ILE A 134 16.00 3.96 19.58
N ARG A 135 15.42 4.03 20.79
CA ARG A 135 15.70 5.11 21.74
C ARG A 135 17.18 5.17 22.14
N GLN A 136 17.86 4.04 22.23
CA GLN A 136 19.29 3.99 22.56
C GLN A 136 20.19 4.37 21.37
N LEU A 137 19.76 4.09 20.14
CA LEU A 137 20.52 4.38 18.92
C LEU A 137 20.34 5.82 18.42
N GLY A 138 19.26 6.51 18.80
CA GLY A 138 18.94 7.89 18.42
C GLY A 138 17.71 7.99 17.53
#